data_AF-A0A495XFF6-F1
#
_entry.id   AF-A0A495XFF6-F1
#
_cell.length_a   1.000
_cell.length_b   1.000
_cell.length_c   1.000
_cell.angle_alpha   90.00
_cell.angle_beta   90.00
_cell.angle_gamma   90.00
#
_symmetry.space_group_name_H-M   'P 1'
#
loop_
_entity.id
_entity.type
_entity.pdbx_description
1 polymer ?
#
loop_
_entity_poly.entity_id
_entity_poly.type
_entity_poly.pdbx_seq_one_letter_code
_entity_poly.pdbx_strand_id
1 'polypeptide(L)'
;MSAMTTSMRGLKQAAESGSFAISKEGAEAYVKAIESAQRDLRDLESKMYVLQQETQLGTSPDAQAMSRYNLESANGGAGTTGIVPAITQLKSALEDAKVAVQKAIENYNQVDDSAASGLKRY
;
A
#
# COMPACT_ATOMS: atom_id res chain seq x y z
N MET A 1 7.89 5.61 -5.64
CA MET A 1 6.87 4.63 -5.20
C MET A 1 6.48 3.60 -6.24
N SER A 2 6.73 3.83 -7.53
CA SER A 2 6.59 2.81 -8.58
C SER A 2 7.23 1.47 -8.22
N ALA A 3 8.44 1.48 -7.66
CA ALA A 3 9.15 0.27 -7.22
C ALA A 3 8.36 -0.54 -6.18
N MET A 4 7.79 0.10 -5.14
CA MET A 4 7.01 -0.58 -4.12
C MET A 4 5.74 -1.19 -4.70
N THR A 5 4.99 -0.44 -5.50
CA THR A 5 3.79 -0.95 -6.16
C THR A 5 4.12 -2.13 -7.08
N THR A 6 5.24 -2.08 -7.81
CA THR A 6 5.72 -3.19 -8.64
C THR A 6 6.07 -4.41 -7.80
N SER A 7 6.80 -4.23 -6.69
CA SER A 7 7.13 -5.33 -5.76
C SER A 7 5.88 -5.98 -5.17
N MET A 8 4.87 -5.19 -4.78
CA MET A 8 3.62 -5.72 -4.22
C MET A 8 2.78 -6.46 -5.27
N ARG A 9 2.74 -5.99 -6.52
CA ARG A 9 2.12 -6.74 -7.62
C ARG A 9 2.84 -8.04 -7.92
N GLY A 10 4.18 -8.04 -7.89
CA GLY A 10 4.97 -9.26 -8.05
C GLY A 10 4.69 -10.28 -6.94
N LEU A 11 4.58 -9.82 -5.68
CA LEU A 11 4.19 -10.66 -4.55
C LEU A 11 2.78 -11.23 -4.75
N LYS A 12 1.82 -10.42 -5.19
CA LYS A 12 0.46 -10.86 -5.53
C LYS A 12 0.45 -11.97 -6.57
N GLN A 13 1.18 -11.80 -7.67
CA GLN A 13 1.28 -12.81 -8.72
C GLN A 13 1.93 -14.11 -8.22
N ALA A 14 2.99 -14.01 -7.41
CA ALA A 14 3.65 -15.17 -6.81
C ALA A 14 2.74 -15.93 -5.84
N ALA A 15 1.94 -15.22 -5.05
CA ALA A 15 0.92 -15.79 -4.18
C ALA A 15 -0.20 -16.47 -4.98
N GLU A 16 -0.75 -15.80 -6.00
CA GLU A 16 -1.84 -16.32 -6.85
C GLU A 16 -1.42 -17.57 -7.63
N SER A 17 -0.16 -17.64 -8.08
CA SER A 17 0.41 -18.80 -8.78
C SER A 17 0.79 -19.97 -7.87
N GLY A 18 0.72 -19.81 -6.54
CA GLY A 18 1.15 -20.83 -5.58
C GLY A 18 2.67 -21.03 -5.50
N SER A 19 3.46 -20.20 -6.19
CA SER A 19 4.93 -20.23 -6.17
C SER A 19 5.52 -19.62 -4.88
N PHE A 20 4.68 -18.94 -4.10
CA PHE A 20 5.03 -18.36 -2.81
C PHE A 20 4.36 -19.13 -1.67
N ALA A 21 5.17 -19.87 -0.91
CA ALA A 21 4.75 -20.54 0.31
C ALA A 21 5.18 -19.74 1.54
N ILE A 22 4.23 -19.39 2.40
CA ILE A 22 4.45 -18.68 3.66
C ILE A 22 3.71 -19.43 4.76
N SER A 23 4.31 -19.54 5.95
CA SER A 23 3.62 -20.13 7.10
C SER A 23 2.45 -19.26 7.52
N LYS A 24 1.42 -19.87 8.11
CA LYS A 24 0.25 -19.17 8.61
C LYS A 24 0.63 -18.07 9.60
N GLU A 25 1.51 -18.37 10.53
CA GLU A 25 1.99 -17.43 11.55
C GLU A 25 2.76 -16.26 10.93
N GLY A 26 3.57 -16.53 9.90
CA GLY A 26 4.29 -15.50 9.16
C GLY A 26 3.34 -14.59 8.38
N ALA A 27 2.35 -15.18 7.71
CA ALA A 27 1.37 -14.44 6.94
C ALA A 27 0.44 -13.59 7.82
N GLU A 28 0.02 -14.09 8.98
CA GLU A 28 -0.73 -13.33 9.98
C GLU A 28 0.07 -12.12 10.49
N ALA A 29 1.38 -12.27 10.73
CA ALA A 29 2.25 -11.16 11.12
C ALA A 29 2.32 -10.09 10.02
N TYR A 30 2.42 -10.49 8.75
CA TYR A 30 2.38 -9.56 7.61
C TYR A 30 1.03 -8.83 7.49
N VAL A 31 -0.09 -9.55 7.60
CA VAL A 31 -1.42 -8.94 7.57
C VAL A 31 -1.56 -7.91 8.69
N LYS A 32 -1.13 -8.25 9.91
CA LYS A 32 -1.19 -7.34 11.06
C LYS A 32 -0.36 -6.07 10.84
N ALA A 33 0.83 -6.20 10.24
CA ALA A 33 1.68 -5.06 9.90
C ALA A 33 1.02 -4.15 8.84
N ILE A 34 0.45 -4.75 7.79
CA ILE A 34 -0.29 -4.03 6.75
C ILE A 34 -1.48 -3.28 7.35
N GLU A 35 -2.27 -3.95 8.20
CA GLU A 35 -3.40 -3.32 8.87
C GLU A 35 -3.01 -2.17 9.78
N SER A 36 -1.85 -2.26 10.44
CA SER A 36 -1.31 -1.15 11.23
C SER A 36 -0.96 0.04 10.35
N ALA A 37 -0.22 -0.19 9.27
CA ALA A 37 0.11 0.87 8.32
C ALA A 37 -1.17 1.49 7.72
N GLN A 38 -2.19 0.70 7.39
CA GLN A 38 -3.47 1.20 6.90
C GLN A 38 -4.26 2.03 7.93
N ARG A 39 -4.08 1.78 9.24
CA ARG A 39 -4.66 2.64 10.29
C ARG A 39 -3.92 3.96 10.36
N ASP A 40 -2.58 3.93 10.41
CA ASP A 40 -1.76 5.14 10.47
C ASP A 40 -2.00 6.04 9.25
N LEU A 41 -2.16 5.44 8.07
CA LEU A 41 -2.50 6.18 6.84
C LEU A 41 -3.90 6.78 6.88
N ARG A 42 -4.89 6.12 7.49
CA ARG A 42 -6.24 6.68 7.67
C ARG A 42 -6.22 7.88 8.61
N ASP A 43 -5.44 7.82 9.69
CA ASP A 43 -5.29 8.96 10.61
C ASP A 43 -4.62 10.15 9.91
N LEU A 44 -3.73 9.88 8.94
CA LEU A 44 -3.07 10.88 8.13
C LEU A 44 -3.99 11.56 7.10
N GLU A 45 -5.06 10.91 6.62
CA GLU A 45 -5.97 11.46 5.59
C GLU A 45 -6.57 12.81 6.01
N SER A 46 -6.95 12.95 7.28
CA SER A 46 -7.48 14.21 7.82
C SER A 46 -6.48 15.36 7.71
N LYS A 47 -5.19 15.09 7.91
CA LYS A 47 -4.10 16.06 7.82
C LYS A 47 -3.74 16.37 6.37
N MET A 48 -3.88 15.39 5.49
CA MET A 48 -3.64 15.58 4.05
C MET A 48 -4.61 16.59 3.44
N TYR A 49 -5.87 16.63 3.90
CA TYR A 49 -6.83 17.62 3.42
C TYR A 49 -6.36 19.06 3.66
N VAL A 50 -5.63 19.32 4.75
CA VAL A 50 -5.05 20.63 5.04
C VAL A 50 -3.93 20.98 4.05
N LEU A 51 -3.13 20.01 3.65
CA LEU A 51 -2.04 20.22 2.69
C LEU A 51 -2.53 20.60 1.29
N GLN A 52 -3.76 20.23 0.95
CA GLN A 52 -4.37 20.56 -0.33
C GLN A 52 -5.02 21.96 -0.35
N GLN A 53 -5.02 22.66 0.77
CA GLN A 53 -5.54 24.02 0.86
C GLN A 53 -4.46 25.04 0.50
N GLU A 54 -4.90 26.13 -0.12
CA GLU A 54 -4.01 27.25 -0.42
C GLU A 54 -3.46 27.83 0.90
N THR A 55 -2.13 27.97 0.99
CA THR A 55 -1.50 28.46 2.21
C THR A 55 -1.74 29.96 2.32
N GLN A 56 -2.38 30.41 3.40
CA GLN A 56 -2.70 31.82 3.62
C GLN A 56 -1.47 32.62 4.09
N LEU A 57 -0.61 33.01 3.14
CA LEU A 57 0.62 33.76 3.41
C LEU A 57 0.49 35.28 3.16
N GLY A 58 -0.68 35.75 2.74
CA GLY A 58 -0.96 37.15 2.37
C GLY A 58 -0.99 37.37 0.85
N THR A 59 -1.00 38.64 0.43
CA THR A 59 -1.22 39.04 -0.98
C THR A 59 0.04 39.57 -1.67
N SER A 60 1.21 39.55 -1.01
CA SER A 60 2.46 39.94 -1.68
C SER A 60 2.79 38.96 -2.82
N PRO A 61 3.52 39.39 -3.85
CA PRO A 61 3.93 38.51 -4.94
C PRO A 61 4.65 37.24 -4.47
N ASP A 62 5.53 37.38 -3.47
CA ASP A 62 6.29 36.27 -2.89
C ASP A 62 5.39 35.31 -2.10
N ALA A 63 4.43 35.85 -1.33
CA ALA A 63 3.46 35.05 -0.59
C ALA A 63 2.60 34.19 -1.52
N GLN A 64 2.13 34.78 -2.62
CA GLN A 64 1.35 34.05 -3.63
C GLN A 64 2.19 32.99 -4.35
N ALA A 65 3.46 33.28 -4.65
CA ALA A 65 4.36 32.31 -5.27
C ALA A 65 4.61 31.10 -4.35
N MET A 66 4.87 31.35 -3.07
CA MET A 66 5.08 30.29 -2.07
C MET A 66 3.82 29.45 -1.85
N SER A 67 2.65 30.09 -1.81
CA SER A 67 1.36 29.40 -1.68
C SER A 67 1.12 28.40 -2.82
N ARG A 68 1.39 28.82 -4.07
CA ARG A 68 1.31 27.94 -5.24
C ARG A 68 2.30 26.78 -5.16
N TYR A 69 3.54 27.06 -4.74
CA TYR A 69 4.57 26.04 -4.57
C TYR A 69 4.17 24.97 -3.54
N ASN A 70 3.56 25.36 -2.42
CA ASN A 70 3.06 24.43 -1.41
C ASN A 70 1.96 23.54 -1.98
N LEU A 71 1.02 24.12 -2.73
CA LEU A 71 -0.05 23.37 -3.40
C LEU A 71 0.47 22.39 -4.45
N GLU A 72 1.45 22.79 -5.27
CA GLU A 72 2.11 21.88 -6.23
C GLU A 72 2.87 20.77 -5.51
N SER A 73 3.53 21.07 -4.39
CA SER A 73 4.24 20.05 -3.61
C SER A 73 3.26 19.03 -3.00
N ALA A 74 2.08 19.48 -2.58
CA ALA A 74 1.05 18.62 -2.03
C ALA A 74 0.37 17.74 -3.10
N ASN A 75 -0.11 18.37 -4.18
CA ASN A 75 -0.95 17.73 -5.20
C ASN A 75 -0.16 17.13 -6.36
N GLY A 76 1.06 17.61 -6.59
CA GLY A 76 1.88 17.32 -7.77
C GLY A 76 1.86 18.50 -8.75
N GLY A 77 3.00 18.76 -9.36
CA GLY A 77 3.19 19.77 -10.41
C GLY A 77 3.65 19.14 -11.72
N ALA A 78 4.12 19.97 -12.66
CA ALA A 78 4.60 19.52 -13.97
C ALA A 78 5.75 18.50 -13.85
N GLY A 79 5.42 17.21 -13.84
CA GLY A 79 6.36 16.09 -13.85
C GLY A 79 6.71 15.47 -12.49
N THR A 80 6.13 15.93 -11.37
CA THR A 80 6.39 15.37 -10.04
C THR A 80 5.12 14.85 -9.38
N THR A 81 5.21 13.69 -8.73
CA THR A 81 4.13 13.17 -7.89
C THR A 81 4.15 13.91 -6.55
N GLY A 82 3.12 14.71 -6.27
CA GLY A 82 2.96 15.34 -4.97
C GLY A 82 2.72 14.32 -3.86
N ILE A 83 2.89 14.73 -2.60
CA ILE A 83 2.80 13.81 -1.46
C ILE A 83 1.41 13.15 -1.33
N VAL A 84 0.34 13.84 -1.70
CA VAL A 84 -1.03 13.34 -1.60
C VAL A 84 -1.27 12.16 -2.52
N PRO A 85 -1.11 12.26 -3.86
CA PRO A 85 -1.28 11.12 -4.75
C PRO A 85 -0.30 9.98 -4.43
N ALA A 86 0.89 10.33 -3.93
CA ALA A 86 1.87 9.38 -3.41
C ALA A 86 1.29 8.50 -2.28
N ILE A 87 0.73 9.12 -1.24
CA ILE A 87 0.12 8.39 -0.12
C ILE A 87 -1.09 7.57 -0.58
N THR A 88 -1.90 8.09 -1.50
CA THR A 88 -3.02 7.34 -2.09
C THR A 88 -2.55 6.07 -2.80
N GLN A 89 -1.46 6.15 -3.56
CA GLN A 89 -0.86 4.97 -4.21
C GLN A 89 -0.34 3.95 -3.19
N LEU A 90 0.28 4.42 -2.10
CA LEU A 90 0.72 3.55 -1.01
C LEU A 90 -0.45 2.80 -0.36
N LYS A 91 -1.55 3.49 -0.07
CA LYS A 91 -2.77 2.89 0.49
C LYS A 91 -3.31 1.78 -0.43
N SER A 92 -3.37 2.04 -1.74
CA SER A 92 -3.80 1.04 -2.73
C SER A 92 -2.85 -0.16 -2.77
N ALA A 93 -1.53 0.08 -2.74
CA ALA A 93 -0.54 -1.00 -2.77
C ALA A 93 -0.60 -1.89 -1.52
N LEU A 94 -0.89 -1.31 -0.35
CA LEU A 94 -1.09 -2.06 0.89
C LEU A 94 -2.35 -2.92 0.86
N GLU A 95 -3.43 -2.44 0.25
CA GLU A 95 -4.64 -3.24 0.06
C GLU A 95 -4.39 -4.44 -0.86
N ASP A 96 -3.72 -4.21 -2.00
CA ASP A 96 -3.31 -5.29 -2.91
C ASP A 96 -2.42 -6.32 -2.21
N ALA A 97 -1.48 -5.87 -1.37
CA ALA A 97 -0.61 -6.74 -0.60
C ALA A 97 -1.38 -7.57 0.43
N LYS A 98 -2.39 -7.00 1.10
CA LYS A 98 -3.23 -7.73 2.04
C LYS A 98 -3.96 -8.89 1.35
N VAL A 99 -4.60 -8.61 0.22
CA VAL A 99 -5.31 -9.60 -0.59
C VAL A 99 -4.36 -10.71 -1.05
N ALA A 100 -3.15 -10.34 -1.49
CA ALA A 100 -2.12 -11.29 -1.90
C ALA A 100 -1.72 -12.26 -0.77
N VAL A 101 -1.45 -11.72 0.43
CA VAL A 101 -1.03 -12.54 1.57
C VAL A 101 -2.17 -13.45 2.04
N GLN A 102 -3.41 -12.96 2.04
CA GLN A 102 -4.59 -13.79 2.36
C GLN A 102 -4.74 -14.94 1.35
N LYS A 103 -4.54 -14.67 0.06
CA LYS A 103 -4.57 -15.71 -0.97
C LYS A 103 -3.46 -16.73 -0.81
N ALA A 104 -2.25 -16.30 -0.43
CA ALA A 104 -1.15 -17.20 -0.15
C ALA A 104 -1.47 -18.18 1.00
N ILE A 105 -2.15 -17.72 2.06
CA ILE A 105 -2.60 -18.58 3.17
C ILE A 105 -3.61 -19.63 2.66
N GLU A 106 -4.60 -19.22 1.88
CA GLU A 106 -5.59 -20.15 1.30
C GLU A 106 -4.92 -21.24 0.46
N ASN A 107 -3.98 -20.83 -0.40
CA ASN A 107 -3.24 -21.75 -1.26
C ASN A 107 -2.37 -22.71 -0.45
N TYR A 108 -1.72 -22.25 0.63
CA TYR A 108 -0.94 -23.10 1.52
C TYR A 108 -1.81 -24.19 2.17
N ASN A 109 -2.98 -23.83 2.70
CA ASN A 109 -3.90 -24.80 3.32
C ASN A 109 -4.38 -25.86 2.31
N GLN A 110 -4.69 -25.46 1.07
CA GLN A 110 -5.11 -26.38 0.02
C GLN A 110 -4.02 -27.38 -0.40
N VAL A 111 -2.77 -26.91 -0.48
CA VAL A 111 -1.62 -27.77 -0.82
C VAL A 111 -1.32 -28.74 0.31
N ASP A 112 -1.35 -28.28 1.57
CA ASP A 112 -1.11 -29.14 2.73
C ASP A 112 -2.20 -30.21 2.89
N ASP A 113 -3.49 -29.85 2.73
CA ASP A 113 -4.60 -30.80 2.74
C ASP A 113 -4.50 -31.85 1.61
N SER A 114 -4.04 -31.43 0.42
CA SER A 114 -3.83 -32.31 -0.72
C SER A 114 -2.64 -33.26 -0.51
N ALA A 115 -1.56 -32.78 0.10
CA ALA A 115 -0.40 -33.60 0.45
C ALA A 115 -0.73 -34.62 1.55
N ALA A 116 -1.45 -34.19 2.60
CA ALA A 116 -1.88 -35.03 3.71
C ALA A 116 -2.85 -36.14 3.26
N SER A 117 -3.74 -35.85 2.31
CA SER A 117 -4.65 -36.86 1.73
C SER A 117 -3.95 -37.84 0.80
N GLY A 118 -2.89 -37.42 0.09
CA GLY A 118 -2.03 -38.30 -0.69
C GLY A 118 -1.20 -39.27 0.16
N LEU A 119 -0.68 -38.80 1.31
CA LEU A 119 0.10 -39.62 2.25
C LEU A 119 -0.74 -40.70 2.95
N LYS A 120 -2.04 -40.46 3.19
CA LYS A 120 -2.95 -41.46 3.80
C LYS A 120 -3.35 -42.62 2.88
N ARG A 121 -2.98 -42.56 1.61
CA ARG A 121 -3.35 -43.58 0.59
C ARG A 121 -2.29 -44.66 0.37
N TYR A 122 -1.18 -44.63 1.11
CA TYR A 122 -0.13 -45.64 1.08
C TYR A 122 0.02 -46.34 2.43
#